data_AF-A0A257GU12-F1
#
_entry.id   AF-A0A257GU12-F1
#
_cell.length_a   1.000
_cell.length_b   1.000
_cell.length_c   1.000
_cell.angle_alpha   90.00
_cell.angle_beta   90.00
_cell.angle_gamma   90.00
#
_symmetry.space_group_name_H-M   'P 1'
#
loop_
_entity.id
_entity.type
_entity.pdbx_description
1 polymer ?
#
loop_
_entity_poly.entity_id
_entity_poly.type
_entity_poly.pdbx_seq_one_letter_code
_entity_poly.pdbx_strand_id
1 'polypeptide(L)'
;MVQIQGKIVQCIGAVVDVEFPREQMPRVYDALKMEGTALTLEVQQQLGDGVVRTIALGSSDGLRRGSMVYNTGAPITVPVGKATL
;
A
#
# COMPACT_ATOMS: atom_id res chain seq x y z
N MET A 1 14.82 7.42 -7.52
CA MET A 1 13.99 7.67 -6.33
C MET A 1 14.04 6.42 -5.47
N VAL A 2 14.28 6.54 -4.16
CA VAL A 2 14.37 5.37 -3.28
C VAL A 2 12.95 4.83 -3.06
N GLN A 3 12.67 3.63 -3.57
CA GLN A 3 11.42 2.92 -3.27
C GLN A 3 11.56 2.24 -1.92
N ILE A 4 10.80 2.72 -0.94
CA ILE A 4 10.71 2.08 0.37
C ILE A 4 9.84 0.84 0.20
N GLN A 5 10.41 -0.34 0.43
CA GLN A 5 9.73 -1.61 0.26
C GLN A 5 9.16 -2.14 1.58
N GLY A 6 7.99 -2.75 1.48
CA GLY A 6 7.33 -3.48 2.55
C GLY A 6 6.90 -4.86 2.07
N LYS A 7 6.57 -5.73 3.02
CA LYS A 7 6.21 -7.12 2.80
C LYS A 7 4.84 -7.41 3.41
N ILE A 8 3.95 -8.04 2.64
CA ILE A 8 2.64 -8.45 3.17
C ILE A 8 2.84 -9.50 4.26
N VAL A 9 2.30 -9.25 5.46
CA VAL A 9 2.34 -10.17 6.60
C VAL A 9 0.99 -10.82 6.88
N GLN A 10 -0.11 -10.20 6.44
CA GLN A 10 -1.46 -10.73 6.57
C GLN A 10 -2.37 -10.22 5.44
N CYS A 11 -3.30 -11.05 5.00
CA CYS A 11 -4.32 -10.71 3.99
C CYS A 11 -5.65 -11.33 4.40
N ILE A 12 -6.64 -10.51 4.74
CA ILE A 12 -8.00 -10.92 5.13
C ILE A 12 -8.98 -10.14 4.26
N GLY A 13 -9.39 -10.73 3.15
CA GLY A 13 -10.15 -10.04 2.12
C GLY A 13 -9.43 -8.78 1.66
N ALA A 14 -10.13 -7.64 1.63
CA ALA A 14 -9.56 -6.35 1.25
C ALA A 14 -8.62 -5.74 2.32
N VAL A 15 -8.59 -6.28 3.54
CA VAL A 15 -7.72 -5.77 4.62
C VAL A 15 -6.38 -6.49 4.56
N VAL A 16 -5.31 -5.72 4.36
CA VAL A 16 -3.96 -6.25 4.15
C VAL A 16 -3.00 -5.55 5.10
N ASP A 17 -2.31 -6.31 5.93
CA ASP A 17 -1.27 -5.77 6.81
C ASP A 17 0.10 -5.94 6.14
N VAL A 18 0.89 -4.88 6.15
CA VAL A 18 2.20 -4.80 5.49
C VAL A 18 3.24 -4.34 6.49
N GLU A 19 4.36 -5.06 6.56
CA GLU A 19 5.51 -4.70 7.38
C GLU A 19 6.52 -3.89 6.57
N PHE A 20 6.97 -2.77 7.12
CA PHE A 20 8.01 -1.89 6.60
C PHE A 20 9.14 -1.74 7.63
N PRO A 21 10.36 -1.33 7.22
CA PRO A 21 11.38 -0.88 8.14
C PRO A 21 10.85 0.26 9.03
N ARG A 22 11.08 0.18 10.35
CA ARG A 22 10.50 1.11 11.34
C ARG A 22 10.77 2.57 11.05
N GLU A 23 12.00 2.89 10.63
CA GLU A 23 12.43 4.25 10.29
C GLU A 23 11.83 4.79 8.99
N GLN A 24 11.13 3.94 8.23
CA GLN A 24 10.61 4.22 6.91
C GLN A 24 9.13 3.83 6.79
N MET A 25 8.42 3.83 7.92
CA MET A 25 7.01 3.46 7.96
C MET A 25 6.16 4.48 7.17
N PRO A 26 5.27 4.02 6.27
CA PRO A 26 4.35 4.88 5.55
C PRO A 26 3.41 5.66 6.48
N ARG A 27 2.96 6.84 6.04
CA ARG A 27 1.94 7.62 6.75
C ARG A 27 0.55 7.04 6.51
N VAL A 28 -0.38 7.35 7.40
CA VAL A 28 -1.80 7.12 7.13
C VAL A 28 -2.20 7.88 5.87
N TYR A 29 -2.98 7.22 5.02
CA TYR A 29 -3.39 7.60 3.67
C TYR A 29 -2.33 7.49 2.58
N ASP A 30 -1.08 7.11 2.89
CA ASP A 30 -0.11 6.83 1.83
C ASP A 30 -0.60 5.67 0.95
N ALA A 31 -0.41 5.82 -0.37
CA ALA A 31 -0.66 4.77 -1.32
C ALA A 31 0.55 3.83 -1.40
N LEU A 32 0.28 2.53 -1.33
CA LEU A 32 1.23 1.48 -1.66
C LEU A 32 0.84 0.83 -2.98
N LYS A 33 1.85 0.37 -3.69
CA LYS A 33 1.70 -0.25 -5.01
C LYS A 33 2.48 -1.55 -5.05
N MET A 34 2.08 -2.45 -5.95
CA MET A 34 2.73 -3.73 -6.17
C MET A 34 3.18 -3.82 -7.63
N GLU A 35 4.38 -4.36 -7.85
CA GLU A 35 4.98 -4.37 -9.18
C GLU A 35 4.22 -5.35 -10.09
N GLY A 36 4.05 -4.97 -11.37
CA GLY A 36 3.34 -5.81 -12.34
C GLY A 36 1.82 -5.89 -12.15
N THR A 37 1.24 -5.07 -11.27
CA THR A 37 -0.22 -4.98 -11.09
C THR A 37 -0.70 -3.53 -11.01
N ALA A 38 -1.97 -3.31 -11.37
CA ALA A 38 -2.67 -2.03 -11.17
C ALA A 38 -3.20 -1.86 -9.74
N LEU A 39 -3.12 -2.91 -8.90
CA LEU A 39 -3.65 -2.88 -7.55
C LEU A 39 -2.96 -1.81 -6.69
N THR A 40 -3.78 -1.06 -5.96
CA THR A 40 -3.34 -0.05 -5.00
C THR A 40 -3.83 -0.45 -3.62
N LEU A 41 -2.97 -0.32 -2.62
CA LEU A 41 -3.31 -0.46 -1.21
C LEU A 41 -3.22 0.93 -0.59
N GLU A 42 -4.17 1.32 0.25
CA GLU A 42 -4.09 2.59 0.98
C GLU A 42 -3.90 2.32 2.47
N VAL A 43 -2.92 2.97 3.09
CA VAL A 43 -2.68 2.86 4.52
C VAL A 43 -3.82 3.50 5.31
N GLN A 44 -4.45 2.74 6.20
CA GLN A 44 -5.53 3.23 7.08
C GLN A 44 -5.08 3.41 8.53
N GLN A 45 -4.12 2.61 8.97
CA GLN A 45 -3.68 2.62 10.36
C GLN A 45 -2.23 2.12 10.48
N GLN A 46 -1.48 2.69 11.41
CA GLN A 46 -0.21 2.14 11.88
C GLN A 46 -0.49 1.25 13.10
N LEU A 47 -0.15 -0.03 13.02
CA LEU A 47 -0.42 -1.00 14.08
C LEU A 47 0.71 -1.09 15.12
N GLY A 48 1.89 -0.57 14.78
CA GLY A 48 3.11 -0.69 15.59
C GLY A 48 4.09 -1.69 14.99
N ASP A 49 5.32 -1.71 15.53
CA ASP A 49 6.41 -2.61 15.11
C ASP A 49 6.76 -2.59 13.62
N GLY A 50 6.46 -1.50 12.91
CA GLY A 50 6.66 -1.36 11.47
C GLY A 50 5.51 -1.89 10.61
N VAL A 51 4.43 -2.36 11.23
CA VAL A 51 3.24 -2.87 10.53
C VAL A 51 2.22 -1.76 10.31
N VAL A 52 1.73 -1.66 9.07
CA VAL A 52 0.60 -0.81 8.69
C VAL A 52 -0.55 -1.66 8.19
N ARG A 53 -1.77 -1.30 8.57
CA ARG A 53 -3.00 -1.84 8.01
C ARG A 53 -3.42 -1.05 6.81
N THR A 54 -3.67 -1.74 5.71
CA THR A 54 -4.08 -1.14 4.45
C THR A 54 -5.39 -1.73 3.94
N ILE A 55 -6.06 -1.00 3.06
CA ILE A 55 -7.22 -1.48 2.31
C ILE A 55 -6.83 -1.59 0.83
N ALA A 56 -7.11 -2.74 0.23
CA ALA A 56 -6.97 -2.97 -1.21
C ALA A 56 -8.08 -2.28 -1.99
N LEU A 57 -7.72 -1.41 -2.92
CA LEU A 57 -8.63 -0.71 -3.84
C LEU A 57 -8.71 -1.46 -5.17
N GLY A 58 -9.23 -2.68 -5.08
CA GLY A 58 -9.34 -3.62 -6.19
C GLY A 58 -9.50 -5.04 -5.67
N SER A 59 -9.42 -6.03 -6.57
CA SER A 59 -9.41 -7.43 -6.13
C SER A 59 -8.16 -7.72 -5.31
N SER A 60 -8.34 -8.44 -4.19
CA SER A 60 -7.28 -8.98 -3.34
C SER A 60 -6.91 -10.42 -3.73
N ASP A 61 -7.49 -10.95 -4.82
CA ASP A 61 -7.20 -12.30 -5.29
C ASP A 61 -5.73 -12.45 -5.66
N GLY A 62 -5.10 -13.53 -5.19
CA GLY A 62 -3.69 -13.80 -5.44
C GLY A 62 -2.73 -13.00 -4.54
N LEU A 63 -3.22 -12.10 -3.69
CA LEU A 63 -2.40 -11.55 -2.61
C LEU A 63 -2.03 -12.66 -1.63
N ARG A 64 -0.76 -12.67 -1.24
CA ARG A 64 -0.22 -13.65 -0.31
C ARG A 64 0.83 -13.02 0.57
N ARG A 65 1.03 -13.64 1.72
CA ARG A 65 2.12 -13.28 2.61
C ARG A 65 3.44 -13.39 1.87
N GLY A 66 4.31 -12.41 2.10
CA GLY A 66 5.60 -12.30 1.45
C GLY A 66 5.63 -11.58 0.11
N SER A 67 4.48 -11.22 -0.48
CA SER A 67 4.47 -10.33 -1.64
C SER A 67 5.06 -8.96 -1.28
N MET A 68 5.83 -8.40 -2.20
CA MET A 68 6.49 -7.11 -2.04
C MET A 68 5.57 -5.98 -2.49
N VAL A 69 5.54 -4.91 -1.71
CA VAL A 69 4.83 -3.67 -2.04
C VAL A 69 5.78 -2.49 -1.80
N TYR A 70 5.53 -1.36 -2.45
CA TYR A 70 6.33 -0.16 -2.31
C TYR A 70 5.48 1.03 -1.91
N ASN A 71 5.98 1.80 -0.95
CA ASN A 71 5.37 3.07 -0.57
C ASN A 71 5.64 4.13 -1.65
N THR A 72 4.58 4.82 -2.08
CA THR A 72 4.70 5.96 -2.99
C THR A 72 5.13 7.25 -2.27
N GLY A 73 4.98 7.30 -0.94
CA GLY A 73 5.29 8.46 -0.11
C GLY A 73 4.25 9.59 -0.20
N ALA A 74 3.12 9.34 -0.85
CA ALA A 74 2.02 10.28 -1.00
C ALA A 74 0.68 9.54 -0.98
N PRO A 75 -0.43 10.25 -0.72
CA PRO A 75 -1.75 9.70 -0.93
C PRO A 75 -2.02 9.32 -2.38
N ILE A 76 -3.15 8.64 -2.60
CA ILE A 76 -3.63 8.34 -3.94
C ILE A 76 -3.85 9.64 -4.71
N THR A 77 -3.26 9.72 -5.89
CA THR A 77 -3.40 10.88 -6.79
C THR A 77 -4.24 10.50 -8.00
N VAL A 78 -5.07 11.43 -8.43
CA VAL A 78 -5.96 11.27 -9.58
C VAL A 78 -5.79 12.44 -10.54
N PRO A 79 -5.90 12.22 -11.86
CA PRO A 79 -5.88 13.30 -12.83
C PRO A 79 -7.12 14.19 -12.68
N VAL A 80 -6.95 15.50 -12.88
CA VAL A 80 -8.03 16.50 -12.81
C VAL A 80 -7.87 17.53 -13.93
N GLY A 81 -8.92 18.29 -14.22
CA GLY A 81 -8.90 19.43 -15.14
C GLY A 81 -9.64 19.18 -16.45
N LYS A 82 -9.40 20.01 -17.47
CA LYS A 82 -10.17 19.95 -18.74
C LYS A 82 -10.06 18.61 -19.47
N ALA A 83 -8.96 17.88 -19.29
CA ALA A 83 -8.77 16.56 -19.90
C ALA A 83 -9.68 15.46 -19.31
N THR A 84 -10.38 15.74 -18.21
CA THR A 84 -11.28 14.79 -17.52
C THR A 84 -12.76 15.18 -17.62
N LEU A 85 -13.13 16.13 -18.50
CA LEU A 85 -14.51 16.58 -18.75
C LEU A 85 -15.11 15.92 -20.00
#